data_AF-A0A9P3PTV1-F1
#
_entry.id   AF-A0A9P3PTV1-F1
#
_cell.length_a   1.000
_cell.length_b   1.000
_cell.length_c   1.000
_cell.angle_alpha   90.00
_cell.angle_beta   90.00
_cell.angle_gamma   90.00
#
_symmetry.space_group_name_H-M   'P 1'
#
loop_
_entity.id
_entity.type
_entity.pdbx_description
1 polymer ?
#
loop_
_entity_poly.entity_id
_entity_poly.type
_entity_poly.pdbx_seq_one_letter_code
_entity_poly.pdbx_strand_id
1 'polypeptide(L)'
;MDNLTSSPPASATSTPTRPKRKTQHADPADQLRFLLSNPKSELTSMDISDLINAASWDMLSLESKEVLKTLLPPTALLGFQPTIDPDHPSAPDCVSVDGPSGGVSPFASAEVDTSVFTDSHFLAAAHTLQDHIYSDWMSDAHAAKVKKFEEGISDGTLAAPWKDEVWERDNASTRKGHPVTNGDASGSPAIHVPESGARAGESAEVKLVTLAKNGVLRVGDIIAYKRNFTALDLVVEKDAIIQSIHPKTHNLTVLFEPGTTHHLSADLLSPQPLEPSAPTQMATIISPSQLETALLDNDGRVEKARRPNGNAWKCMTVWRWRGEPMDLGEGRWGRENHGTLFYLRSTYYHER
;
A
#
# COMPACT_ATOMS: atom_id res chain seq x y z
N MET A 1 -74.00 -49.94 12.41
CA MET A 1 -73.10 -49.35 13.42
C MET A 1 -71.78 -49.11 12.74
N ASP A 2 -71.47 -47.82 12.60
CA ASP A 2 -70.14 -47.21 12.73
C ASP A 2 -69.02 -47.53 11.72
N ASN A 3 -68.75 -46.49 10.90
CA ASN A 3 -67.46 -45.83 10.67
C ASN A 3 -66.17 -46.67 10.74
N LEU A 4 -65.35 -46.57 9.69
CA LEU A 4 -64.09 -45.79 9.76
C LEU A 4 -63.37 -45.70 8.40
N THR A 5 -63.30 -44.45 7.96
CA THR A 5 -62.37 -43.71 7.10
C THR A 5 -60.90 -44.20 7.09
N SER A 6 -60.25 -44.25 5.90
CA SER A 6 -58.88 -43.73 5.74
C SER A 6 -58.54 -43.43 4.27
N SER A 7 -57.91 -42.27 4.08
CA SER A 7 -57.71 -41.43 2.89
C SER A 7 -56.77 -41.95 1.77
N PRO A 8 -56.86 -41.39 0.55
CA PRO A 8 -55.87 -41.50 -0.54
C PRO A 8 -54.85 -40.33 -0.52
N PRO A 9 -53.80 -40.33 -1.37
CA PRO A 9 -52.51 -39.68 -1.10
C PRO A 9 -52.45 -38.19 -1.43
N ALA A 10 -51.49 -37.53 -0.79
CA ALA A 10 -51.24 -36.09 -0.80
C ALA A 10 -50.89 -35.52 -2.19
N SER A 11 -51.54 -34.40 -2.49
CA SER A 11 -51.35 -33.54 -3.65
C SER A 11 -49.96 -32.89 -3.69
N ALA A 12 -49.33 -32.91 -4.86
CA ALA A 12 -48.14 -32.14 -5.18
C ALA A 12 -48.48 -30.65 -5.29
N THR A 13 -47.87 -29.82 -4.45
CA THR A 13 -48.01 -28.37 -4.45
C THR A 13 -47.08 -27.76 -5.49
N SER A 14 -47.66 -27.28 -6.60
CA SER A 14 -46.98 -26.49 -7.63
C SER A 14 -46.64 -25.09 -7.11
N THR A 15 -45.36 -24.72 -7.09
CA THR A 15 -44.90 -23.36 -6.83
C THR A 15 -45.11 -22.44 -8.04
N PRO A 16 -45.60 -21.20 -7.87
CA PRO A 16 -45.85 -20.29 -8.98
C PRO A 16 -44.54 -19.65 -9.50
N THR A 17 -44.23 -19.91 -10.77
CA THR A 17 -43.14 -19.26 -11.50
C THR A 17 -43.39 -17.75 -11.67
N ARG A 18 -42.45 -16.95 -11.19
CA ARG A 18 -42.41 -15.49 -11.30
C ARG A 18 -42.35 -15.06 -12.78
N PRO A 19 -43.14 -14.07 -13.23
CA PRO A 19 -43.18 -13.68 -14.64
C PRO A 19 -41.86 -13.04 -15.08
N LYS A 20 -41.29 -13.55 -16.18
CA LYS A 20 -40.15 -12.94 -16.88
C LYS A 20 -40.56 -11.55 -17.38
N ARG A 21 -40.00 -10.51 -16.78
CA ARG A 21 -40.16 -9.11 -17.18
C ARG A 21 -39.50 -8.94 -18.56
N LYS A 22 -40.29 -8.62 -19.58
CA LYS A 22 -39.80 -8.27 -20.93
C LYS A 22 -38.85 -7.09 -20.80
N THR A 23 -37.61 -7.26 -21.24
CA THR A 23 -36.60 -6.22 -21.36
C THR A 23 -37.12 -5.18 -22.36
N GLN A 24 -37.56 -4.02 -21.87
CA GLN A 24 -37.81 -2.86 -22.72
C GLN A 24 -36.46 -2.44 -23.31
N HIS A 25 -36.39 -2.28 -24.63
CA HIS A 25 -35.27 -1.60 -25.28
C HIS A 25 -35.21 -0.17 -24.74
N ALA A 26 -34.28 0.08 -23.83
CA ALA A 26 -33.97 1.42 -23.35
C ALA A 26 -33.37 2.23 -24.52
N ASP A 27 -33.54 3.56 -24.45
CA ASP A 27 -32.86 4.50 -25.35
C ASP A 27 -31.33 4.25 -25.28
N PRO A 28 -30.61 4.14 -26.42
CA PRO A 28 -29.16 3.96 -26.43
C PRO A 28 -28.41 5.00 -25.57
N ALA A 29 -28.91 6.23 -25.46
CA ALA A 29 -28.29 7.26 -24.62
C ALA A 29 -28.41 6.96 -23.12
N ASP A 30 -29.57 6.46 -22.70
CA ASP A 30 -29.81 6.07 -21.31
C ASP A 30 -29.07 4.79 -20.94
N GLN A 31 -28.93 3.87 -21.90
CA GLN A 31 -28.09 2.67 -21.72
C GLN A 31 -26.62 3.04 -21.54
N LEU A 32 -26.09 3.99 -22.33
CA LEU A 32 -24.72 4.47 -22.18
C LEU A 32 -24.49 5.15 -20.82
N ARG A 33 -25.41 6.01 -20.39
CA ARG A 33 -25.35 6.64 -19.06
C ARG A 33 -25.37 5.61 -17.95
N PHE A 34 -26.23 4.61 -18.05
CA PHE A 34 -26.26 3.52 -17.07
C PHE A 34 -24.93 2.78 -17.03
N LEU A 35 -24.31 2.51 -18.19
CA LEU A 35 -23.04 1.80 -18.25
C LEU A 35 -21.87 2.60 -17.66
N LEU A 36 -21.86 3.92 -17.83
CA LEU A 36 -20.77 4.80 -17.41
C LEU A 36 -20.92 5.38 -16.01
N SER A 37 -22.11 5.29 -15.40
CA SER A 37 -22.36 5.90 -14.09
C SER A 37 -22.83 4.91 -13.03
N ASN A 38 -23.28 3.70 -13.39
CA ASN A 38 -23.77 2.75 -12.41
C ASN A 38 -22.67 1.80 -11.93
N PRO A 39 -22.45 1.64 -10.62
CA PRO A 39 -21.45 0.70 -10.09
C PRO A 39 -21.76 -0.77 -10.41
N LYS A 40 -23.03 -1.08 -10.71
CA LYS A 40 -23.49 -2.42 -11.14
C LYS A 40 -23.48 -2.61 -12.65
N SER A 41 -22.86 -1.69 -13.39
CA SER A 41 -22.66 -1.81 -14.83
C SER A 41 -21.82 -3.04 -15.16
N GLU A 42 -22.07 -3.67 -16.30
CA GLU A 42 -21.22 -4.77 -16.78
C GLU A 42 -19.78 -4.29 -17.04
N LEU A 43 -19.60 -2.99 -17.30
CA LEU A 43 -18.29 -2.36 -17.51
C LEU A 43 -17.35 -2.47 -16.30
N THR A 44 -17.85 -2.65 -15.07
CA THR A 44 -17.00 -2.84 -13.88
C THR A 44 -16.52 -4.28 -13.71
N SER A 45 -17.12 -5.23 -14.43
CA SER A 45 -16.81 -6.66 -14.34
C SER A 45 -16.03 -7.20 -15.53
N MET A 46 -16.02 -6.47 -16.64
CA MET A 46 -15.26 -6.80 -17.85
C MET A 46 -13.84 -6.22 -17.78
N ASP A 47 -12.92 -6.80 -18.54
CA ASP A 47 -11.61 -6.21 -18.74
C ASP A 47 -11.71 -5.01 -19.72
N ILE A 48 -11.26 -3.84 -19.29
CA ILE A 48 -11.35 -2.62 -20.12
C ILE A 48 -10.38 -2.63 -21.29
N SER A 49 -9.28 -3.38 -21.22
CA SER A 49 -8.35 -3.52 -22.36
C SER A 49 -8.98 -4.27 -23.53
N ASP A 50 -9.94 -5.16 -23.27
CA ASP A 50 -10.70 -5.85 -24.32
C ASP A 50 -11.68 -4.92 -25.03
N LEU A 51 -12.11 -3.85 -24.35
CA LEU A 51 -13.04 -2.86 -24.89
C LEU A 51 -12.30 -1.72 -25.62
N ILE A 52 -11.26 -1.16 -25.01
CA ILE A 52 -10.50 -0.01 -25.52
C ILE A 52 -9.14 -0.50 -26.03
N ASN A 53 -9.12 -0.94 -27.28
CA ASN A 53 -7.90 -1.40 -27.96
C ASN A 53 -7.83 -0.89 -29.41
N ALA A 54 -6.73 -1.21 -30.09
CA ALA A 54 -6.49 -0.83 -31.48
C ALA A 54 -7.59 -1.32 -32.43
N ALA A 55 -8.15 -2.51 -32.23
CA ALA A 55 -9.22 -3.02 -33.08
C ALA A 55 -10.52 -2.20 -32.90
N SER A 56 -10.88 -1.88 -31.66
CA SER A 56 -12.01 -0.98 -31.35
C SER A 56 -11.80 0.42 -31.89
N TRP A 57 -10.58 0.94 -31.83
CA TRP A 57 -10.21 2.21 -32.44
C TRP A 57 -10.42 2.17 -33.96
N ASP A 58 -9.98 1.12 -34.64
CA ASP A 58 -10.09 1.00 -36.08
C ASP A 58 -11.54 0.96 -36.59
N MET A 59 -12.46 0.43 -35.78
CA MET A 59 -13.90 0.42 -36.06
C MET A 59 -14.57 1.80 -35.99
N LEU A 60 -13.92 2.82 -35.43
CA LEU A 60 -14.48 4.17 -35.31
C LEU A 60 -14.48 4.92 -36.65
N SER A 61 -15.45 5.83 -36.82
CA SER A 61 -15.47 6.75 -37.95
C SER A 61 -14.29 7.72 -37.90
N LEU A 62 -13.88 8.24 -39.06
CA LEU A 62 -12.78 9.21 -39.13
C LEU A 62 -13.08 10.46 -38.29
N GLU A 63 -14.32 10.95 -38.31
CA GLU A 63 -14.75 12.10 -37.51
C GLU A 63 -14.59 11.84 -36.00
N SER A 64 -15.00 10.66 -35.52
CA SER A 64 -14.83 10.29 -34.12
C SER A 64 -13.36 10.14 -33.73
N LYS A 65 -12.52 9.60 -34.62
CA LYS A 65 -11.06 9.51 -34.40
C LYS A 65 -10.44 10.89 -34.26
N GLU A 66 -10.80 11.84 -35.12
CA GLU A 66 -10.29 13.22 -35.05
C GLU A 66 -10.70 13.92 -33.74
N VAL A 67 -11.94 13.75 -33.28
CA VAL A 67 -12.36 14.29 -31.98
C VAL A 67 -11.58 13.65 -30.83
N LEU A 68 -11.44 12.33 -30.82
CA LEU A 68 -10.72 11.63 -29.76
C LEU A 68 -9.22 11.96 -29.74
N LYS A 69 -8.59 12.21 -30.90
CA LYS A 69 -7.20 12.68 -30.98
C LYS A 69 -6.97 13.97 -30.19
N THR A 70 -7.97 14.85 -30.12
CA THR A 70 -7.85 16.11 -29.34
C THR A 70 -7.82 15.89 -27.83
N LEU A 71 -8.27 14.71 -27.37
CA LEU A 71 -8.34 14.35 -25.94
C LEU A 71 -7.15 13.48 -25.51
N LEU A 72 -6.41 12.91 -26.46
CA LEU A 72 -5.23 12.10 -26.16
C LEU A 72 -4.03 13.00 -25.82
N PRO A 73 -3.11 12.52 -24.96
CA PRO A 73 -1.88 13.24 -24.69
C PRO A 73 -1.05 13.36 -25.98
N PRO A 74 -0.27 14.44 -26.17
CA PRO A 74 0.57 14.61 -27.36
C PRO A 74 1.54 13.45 -27.61
N THR A 75 1.96 12.75 -26.55
CA THR A 75 2.82 11.56 -26.61
C THR A 75 2.19 10.37 -27.33
N ALA A 76 0.87 10.34 -27.49
CA ALA A 76 0.15 9.29 -28.21
C ALA A 76 0.22 9.45 -29.74
N LEU A 77 0.76 10.57 -30.24
CA LEU A 77 0.82 10.89 -31.65
C LEU A 77 2.20 10.56 -32.24
N LEU A 78 2.20 9.88 -33.38
CA LEU A 78 3.40 9.57 -34.15
C LEU A 78 4.06 10.89 -34.60
N GLY A 79 5.27 11.14 -34.09
CA GLY A 79 6.03 12.37 -34.38
C GLY A 79 6.13 13.35 -33.21
N PHE A 80 5.58 13.01 -32.03
CA PHE A 80 5.89 13.78 -30.82
C PHE A 80 7.38 13.71 -30.49
N GLN A 81 8.01 14.88 -30.41
CA GLN A 81 9.37 15.02 -29.89
C GLN A 81 9.30 15.66 -28.50
N PRO A 82 9.88 15.04 -27.46
CA PRO A 82 9.97 15.65 -26.14
C PRO A 82 10.76 16.96 -26.25
N THR A 83 10.07 18.09 -26.10
CA THR A 83 10.71 19.39 -26.01
C THR A 83 10.96 19.72 -24.56
N ILE A 84 12.21 20.02 -24.24
CA ILE A 84 12.57 20.59 -22.95
C ILE A 84 12.09 22.06 -22.96
N ASP A 85 11.50 22.50 -21.84
CA ASP A 85 11.09 23.89 -21.68
C ASP A 85 12.30 24.82 -21.89
N PRO A 86 12.16 25.94 -22.63
CA PRO A 86 13.27 26.86 -22.88
C PRO A 86 13.91 27.42 -21.60
N ASP A 87 13.18 27.49 -20.49
CA ASP A 87 13.70 27.97 -19.20
C ASP A 87 14.38 26.84 -18.38
N HIS A 88 14.40 25.59 -18.89
CA HIS A 88 15.02 24.48 -18.19
C HIS A 88 16.55 24.51 -18.35
N PRO A 89 17.34 24.30 -17.28
CA PRO A 89 18.80 24.43 -17.30
C PRO A 89 19.53 23.41 -18.19
N SER A 90 18.84 22.37 -18.66
CA SER A 90 19.35 21.39 -19.63
C SER A 90 18.87 21.65 -21.06
N ALA A 91 18.12 22.74 -21.29
CA ALA A 91 17.81 23.17 -22.63
C ALA A 91 19.14 23.51 -23.33
N PRO A 92 19.44 22.91 -24.49
CA PRO A 92 20.61 23.31 -25.25
C PRO A 92 20.46 24.78 -25.62
N ASP A 93 21.49 25.60 -25.37
CA ASP A 93 21.60 27.00 -25.81
C ASP A 93 21.60 27.07 -27.35
N CYS A 94 20.44 26.82 -27.95
CA CYS A 94 20.21 26.90 -29.38
C CYS A 94 19.73 28.31 -29.68
N VAL A 95 20.68 29.24 -29.80
CA VAL A 95 20.47 30.55 -30.43
C VAL A 95 20.22 30.35 -31.93
N SER A 96 19.06 29.80 -32.29
CA SER A 96 18.64 29.71 -33.69
C SER A 96 18.08 31.06 -34.13
N VAL A 97 18.99 31.94 -34.55
CA VAL A 97 18.67 33.16 -35.30
C VAL A 97 18.20 32.70 -36.70
N ASP A 98 17.00 33.13 -37.11
CA ASP A 98 16.40 32.93 -38.45
C ASP A 98 15.68 31.58 -38.75
N GLY A 99 14.68 31.23 -37.92
CA GLY A 99 13.61 30.29 -38.31
C GLY A 99 12.28 31.03 -38.51
N PRO A 100 11.55 30.85 -39.64
CA PRO A 100 10.28 31.53 -39.84
C PRO A 100 9.23 31.03 -38.84
N SER A 101 8.79 31.94 -37.96
CA SER A 101 7.67 31.79 -37.03
C SER A 101 6.33 31.66 -37.79
N GLY A 102 6.13 30.53 -38.46
CA GLY A 102 4.86 30.13 -39.05
C GLY A 102 4.22 29.06 -38.19
N GLY A 103 3.39 29.47 -37.23
CA GLY A 103 2.63 28.58 -36.35
C GLY A 103 1.57 27.78 -37.12
N VAL A 104 1.99 26.66 -37.69
CA VAL A 104 1.09 25.55 -38.02
C VAL A 104 1.37 24.50 -36.96
N SER A 105 0.41 24.24 -36.07
CA SER A 105 0.52 23.18 -35.07
C SER A 105 0.81 21.86 -35.82
N PRO A 106 2.01 21.27 -35.67
CA PRO A 106 2.40 20.08 -36.44
C PRO A 106 1.56 18.84 -36.07
N PHE A 107 0.71 18.96 -35.05
CA PHE A 107 -0.11 17.88 -34.51
C PHE A 107 -1.38 17.58 -35.33
N ALA A 108 -1.80 18.46 -36.25
CA ALA A 108 -3.07 18.28 -36.96
C ALA A 108 -3.10 17.12 -37.97
N SER A 109 -1.95 16.51 -38.29
CA SER A 109 -1.84 15.40 -39.26
C SER A 109 -1.15 14.15 -38.70
N ALA A 110 -0.77 14.16 -37.43
CA ALA A 110 -0.09 13.03 -36.82
C ALA A 110 -1.07 11.87 -36.60
N GLU A 111 -0.68 10.68 -37.06
CA GLU A 111 -1.42 9.45 -36.78
C GLU A 111 -1.23 9.02 -35.33
N VAL A 112 -2.22 8.36 -34.74
CA VAL A 112 -2.12 7.84 -33.37
C VAL A 112 -1.27 6.58 -33.38
N ASP A 113 -0.29 6.50 -32.47
CA ASP A 113 0.46 5.27 -32.27
C ASP A 113 -0.44 4.24 -31.57
N THR A 114 -0.78 3.16 -32.28
CA THR A 114 -1.64 2.09 -31.73
C THR A 114 -1.04 1.39 -30.51
N SER A 115 0.27 1.50 -30.26
CA SER A 115 0.88 0.96 -29.05
C SER A 115 0.40 1.68 -27.78
N VAL A 116 -0.19 2.88 -27.88
CA VAL A 116 -0.73 3.63 -26.75
C VAL A 116 -1.78 2.83 -25.98
N PHE A 117 -2.56 2.00 -26.67
CA PHE A 117 -3.60 1.18 -26.04
C PHE A 117 -3.02 0.05 -25.18
N THR A 118 -1.75 -0.31 -25.38
CA THR A 118 -1.01 -1.28 -24.57
C THR A 118 -0.06 -0.63 -23.58
N ASP A 119 0.01 0.70 -23.55
CA ASP A 119 0.87 1.42 -22.63
C ASP A 119 0.40 1.27 -21.18
N SER A 120 1.36 1.12 -20.28
CA SER A 120 1.10 0.92 -18.85
C SER A 120 0.33 2.10 -18.23
N HIS A 121 0.59 3.34 -18.66
CA HIS A 121 -0.10 4.50 -18.12
C HIS A 121 -1.53 4.60 -18.65
N PHE A 122 -1.74 4.28 -19.94
CA PHE A 122 -3.07 4.24 -20.53
C PHE A 122 -3.95 3.16 -19.86
N LEU A 123 -3.41 1.94 -19.69
CA LEU A 123 -4.12 0.84 -19.02
C LEU A 123 -4.42 1.18 -17.56
N ALA A 124 -3.47 1.77 -16.84
CA ALA A 124 -3.71 2.22 -15.46
C ALA A 124 -4.82 3.27 -15.39
N ALA A 125 -4.85 4.24 -16.32
CA ALA A 125 -5.92 5.23 -16.40
C ALA A 125 -7.28 4.59 -16.73
N ALA A 126 -7.30 3.60 -17.62
CA ALA A 126 -8.50 2.85 -17.97
C ALA A 126 -9.06 2.06 -16.77
N HIS A 127 -8.21 1.32 -16.05
CA HIS A 127 -8.64 0.64 -14.82
C HIS A 127 -9.08 1.62 -13.74
N THR A 128 -8.40 2.75 -13.59
CA THR A 128 -8.81 3.82 -12.67
C THR A 128 -10.21 4.34 -13.00
N LEU A 129 -10.55 4.46 -14.30
CA LEU A 129 -11.90 4.80 -14.72
C LEU A 129 -12.92 3.73 -14.28
N GLN A 130 -12.61 2.44 -14.44
CA GLN A 130 -13.50 1.37 -13.95
C GLN A 130 -13.69 1.43 -12.44
N ASP A 131 -12.60 1.65 -11.69
CA ASP A 131 -12.64 1.80 -10.24
C ASP A 131 -13.52 2.99 -9.83
N HIS A 132 -13.43 4.13 -10.53
CA HIS A 132 -14.30 5.28 -10.31
C HIS A 132 -15.77 4.97 -10.56
N ILE A 133 -16.09 4.18 -11.59
CA ILE A 133 -17.46 3.74 -11.86
C ILE A 133 -17.93 2.81 -10.73
N TYR A 134 -17.10 1.86 -10.32
CA TYR A 134 -17.41 0.92 -9.25
C TYR A 134 -17.59 1.60 -7.89
N SER A 135 -16.78 2.62 -7.59
CA SER A 135 -16.86 3.39 -6.34
C SER A 135 -17.94 4.46 -6.33
N ASP A 136 -18.81 4.51 -7.36
CA ASP A 136 -19.89 5.49 -7.51
C ASP A 136 -19.37 6.96 -7.53
N TRP A 137 -18.14 7.15 -8.02
CA TRP A 137 -17.47 8.47 -8.07
C TRP A 137 -18.15 9.43 -9.04
N MET A 138 -18.76 8.89 -10.09
CA MET A 138 -19.48 9.65 -11.11
C MET A 138 -20.93 9.97 -10.72
N SER A 139 -21.36 9.67 -9.49
CA SER A 139 -22.71 9.97 -9.01
C SER A 139 -22.93 11.47 -8.77
N ASP A 140 -24.17 11.91 -8.96
CA ASP A 140 -24.59 13.29 -8.62
C ASP A 140 -24.33 13.62 -7.14
N ALA A 141 -24.42 12.61 -6.26
CA ALA A 141 -24.14 12.75 -4.84
C ALA A 141 -22.65 13.06 -4.58
N HIS A 142 -21.74 12.42 -5.32
CA HIS A 142 -20.32 12.71 -5.22
C HIS A 142 -19.98 14.08 -5.85
N ALA A 143 -20.54 14.38 -7.03
CA ALA A 143 -20.37 15.68 -7.69
C ALA A 143 -20.81 16.85 -6.78
N ALA A 144 -21.93 16.71 -6.06
CA ALA A 144 -22.39 17.71 -5.10
C ALA A 144 -21.42 17.91 -3.92
N LYS A 145 -20.76 16.83 -3.46
CA LYS A 145 -19.74 16.92 -2.40
C LYS A 145 -18.48 17.62 -2.90
N VAL A 146 -18.01 17.29 -4.10
CA VAL A 146 -16.84 17.94 -4.72
C VAL A 146 -17.11 19.44 -4.90
N LYS A 147 -18.27 19.80 -5.46
CA LYS A 147 -18.65 21.21 -5.62
C LYS A 147 -18.68 21.96 -4.29
N LYS A 148 -19.27 21.36 -3.24
CA LYS A 148 -19.27 21.96 -1.89
C LYS A 148 -17.85 22.15 -1.35
N PHE A 149 -16.94 21.23 -1.64
CA PHE A 149 -15.55 21.33 -1.23
C PHE A 149 -14.80 22.43 -2.00
N GLU A 150 -14.98 22.52 -3.32
CA GLU A 150 -14.42 23.59 -4.17
C GLU A 150 -14.94 24.98 -3.77
N GLU A 151 -16.24 25.11 -3.47
CA GLU A 151 -16.84 26.32 -2.93
C GLU A 151 -16.20 26.68 -1.58
N GLY A 152 -16.02 25.70 -0.68
CA GLY A 152 -15.36 25.94 0.59
C GLY A 152 -13.89 26.34 0.48
N ILE A 153 -13.15 25.84 -0.51
CA ILE A 153 -11.79 26.28 -0.82
C ILE A 153 -11.80 27.72 -1.31
N SER A 154 -12.71 28.04 -2.24
CA SER A 154 -12.83 29.38 -2.83
C SER A 154 -13.21 30.42 -1.78
N ASP A 155 -14.09 30.06 -0.84
CA ASP A 155 -14.52 30.91 0.28
C ASP A 155 -13.52 30.93 1.44
N GLY A 156 -12.47 30.10 1.39
CA GLY A 156 -11.46 29.96 2.45
C GLY A 156 -11.97 29.31 3.75
N THR A 157 -13.17 28.71 3.72
CA THR A 157 -13.78 28.03 4.88
C THR A 157 -13.30 26.59 5.02
N LEU A 158 -12.90 25.97 3.90
CA LEU A 158 -12.32 24.63 3.84
C LEU A 158 -10.94 24.72 3.23
N ALA A 159 -9.95 24.15 3.91
CA ALA A 159 -8.64 23.88 3.34
C ALA A 159 -8.34 22.40 3.56
N ALA A 160 -7.65 21.79 2.59
CA ALA A 160 -6.98 20.53 2.86
C ALA A 160 -5.95 20.81 3.97
N PRO A 161 -6.01 20.11 5.12
CA PRO A 161 -5.09 20.38 6.20
C PRO A 161 -3.67 20.11 5.72
N TRP A 162 -2.75 21.03 6.01
CA TRP A 162 -1.37 20.83 5.60
C TRP A 162 -0.82 19.56 6.22
N LYS A 163 0.03 18.84 5.49
CA LYS A 163 0.66 17.60 5.98
C LYS A 163 1.34 17.82 7.34
N ASP A 164 1.95 18.98 7.50
CA ASP A 164 2.60 19.39 8.75
C ASP A 164 1.58 19.69 9.86
N GLU A 165 0.44 20.32 9.57
CA GLU A 165 -0.62 20.57 10.56
C GLU A 165 -1.28 19.27 11.04
N VAL A 166 -1.51 18.33 10.11
CA VAL A 166 -1.99 16.98 10.46
C VAL A 166 -0.97 16.27 11.32
N TRP A 167 0.31 16.31 10.91
CA TRP A 167 1.39 15.70 11.67
C TRP A 167 1.56 16.32 13.06
N GLU A 168 1.53 17.64 13.17
CA GLU A 168 1.63 18.35 14.44
C GLU A 168 0.45 18.03 15.35
N ARG A 169 -0.77 17.99 14.82
CA ARG A 169 -1.97 17.57 15.58
C ARG A 169 -1.81 16.14 16.11
N ASP A 170 -1.34 15.23 15.27
CA ASP A 170 -1.16 13.81 15.61
C ASP A 170 0.01 13.57 16.57
N ASN A 171 1.01 14.45 16.58
CA ASN A 171 2.24 14.29 17.36
C ASN A 171 2.40 15.29 18.51
N ALA A 172 1.46 16.22 18.71
CA ALA A 172 1.48 17.24 19.76
C ALA A 172 1.55 16.65 21.18
N SER A 173 1.01 15.44 21.38
CA SER A 173 1.07 14.71 22.65
C SER A 173 2.50 14.26 23.03
N THR A 174 3.41 14.18 22.06
CA THR A 174 4.82 13.78 22.29
C THR A 174 5.69 14.94 22.79
N ARG A 175 5.25 16.21 22.63
CA ARG A 175 6.01 17.39 23.06
C ARG A 175 5.74 17.83 24.51
N LYS A 176 4.66 17.35 25.16
CA LYS A 176 4.37 17.69 26.56
C LYS A 176 5.09 16.76 27.54
N GLY A 177 6.42 16.91 27.60
CA GLY A 177 7.30 16.21 28.51
C GLY A 177 8.18 17.15 29.33
N HIS A 178 7.59 18.12 30.03
CA HIS A 178 8.21 18.75 31.21
C HIS A 178 7.11 19.25 32.16
N PRO A 179 6.97 18.70 33.38
CA PRO A 179 6.02 19.20 34.36
C PRO A 179 6.68 20.28 35.22
N VAL A 180 6.06 21.46 35.28
CA VAL A 180 6.08 22.31 36.47
C VAL A 180 4.65 22.37 36.99
N THR A 181 4.54 22.19 38.29
CA THR A 181 3.36 21.83 39.07
C THR A 181 2.28 22.92 39.20
N ASN A 182 1.04 22.43 39.34
CA ASN A 182 -0.06 22.88 40.21
C ASN A 182 -1.33 23.41 39.51
N GLY A 183 -2.46 22.81 39.90
CA GLY A 183 -3.73 23.51 40.01
C GLY A 183 -4.80 23.12 38.99
N ASP A 184 -5.79 22.40 39.52
CA ASP A 184 -7.20 22.43 39.16
C ASP A 184 -7.77 21.60 38.00
N ALA A 185 -8.80 20.86 38.41
CA ALA A 185 -9.62 19.95 37.67
C ALA A 185 -10.65 20.67 36.79
N SER A 186 -11.00 20.00 35.69
CA SER A 186 -12.32 19.86 35.07
C SER A 186 -12.29 20.09 33.57
N GLY A 187 -12.85 19.12 32.83
CA GLY A 187 -13.08 19.21 31.39
C GLY A 187 -12.40 18.09 30.62
N SER A 188 -13.05 16.93 30.52
CA SER A 188 -12.76 15.96 29.47
C SER A 188 -13.21 16.51 28.12
N PRO A 189 -12.39 16.45 27.07
CA PRO A 189 -12.89 16.27 25.73
C PRO A 189 -12.50 14.89 25.20
N ALA A 190 -13.40 14.32 24.39
CA ALA A 190 -13.29 13.01 23.78
C ALA A 190 -11.94 12.79 23.10
N ILE A 191 -11.29 11.68 23.46
CA ILE A 191 -10.05 11.19 22.84
C ILE A 191 -10.40 10.78 21.41
N HIS A 192 -10.08 11.63 20.45
CA HIS A 192 -10.00 11.22 19.05
C HIS A 192 -8.70 10.41 18.91
N VAL A 193 -8.83 9.08 18.96
CA VAL A 193 -7.70 8.17 18.73
C VAL A 193 -7.26 8.37 17.27
N PRO A 194 -5.97 8.69 16.99
CA PRO A 194 -5.49 8.86 15.63
C PRO A 194 -5.72 7.58 14.84
N GLU A 195 -6.17 7.66 13.58
CA GLU A 195 -6.55 6.49 12.76
C GLU A 195 -5.35 5.55 12.50
N SER A 196 -4.13 6.11 12.48
CA SER A 196 -2.86 5.36 12.47
C SER A 196 -2.52 4.69 13.81
N GLY A 197 -3.00 5.26 14.92
CA GLY A 197 -3.00 4.63 16.25
C GLY A 197 -4.16 3.64 16.45
N ALA A 198 -5.30 3.85 15.78
CA ALA A 198 -6.47 2.98 15.81
C ALA A 198 -6.21 1.69 15.03
N ARG A 199 -5.66 1.76 13.81
CA ARG A 199 -5.16 0.59 13.07
C ARG A 199 -4.05 -0.15 13.83
N ALA A 200 -3.19 0.58 14.54
CA ALA A 200 -2.09 -0.01 15.32
C ALA A 200 -2.52 -0.59 16.68
N GLY A 201 -3.64 -0.11 17.24
CA GLY A 201 -4.19 -0.55 18.52
C GLY A 201 -4.84 -1.93 18.42
N GLU A 202 -5.58 -2.18 17.34
CA GLU A 202 -6.22 -3.48 17.10
C GLU A 202 -5.20 -4.56 16.74
N SER A 203 -4.19 -4.26 15.92
CA SER A 203 -3.08 -5.19 15.63
C SER A 203 -2.13 -5.40 16.82
N ALA A 204 -2.29 -4.68 17.94
CA ALA A 204 -1.41 -4.81 19.10
C ALA A 204 -1.55 -6.16 19.82
N GLU A 205 -2.69 -6.85 19.63
CA GLU A 205 -2.92 -8.18 20.20
C GLU A 205 -2.08 -9.28 19.52
N VAL A 206 -1.61 -9.04 18.29
CA VAL A 206 -0.78 -9.99 17.56
C VAL A 206 0.62 -10.03 18.16
N LYS A 207 0.93 -11.13 18.87
CA LYS A 207 2.22 -11.40 19.49
C LYS A 207 3.23 -11.91 18.45
N LEU A 208 4.53 -11.75 18.75
CA LEU A 208 5.63 -12.24 17.90
C LEU A 208 5.54 -13.75 17.65
N VAL A 209 5.19 -14.49 18.71
CA VAL A 209 4.91 -15.93 18.70
C VAL A 209 3.82 -16.30 17.68
N THR A 210 2.80 -15.45 17.51
CA THR A 210 1.75 -15.66 16.52
C THR A 210 2.30 -15.53 15.10
N LEU A 211 3.16 -14.56 14.83
CA LEU A 211 3.80 -14.42 13.50
C LEU A 211 4.69 -15.62 13.17
N ALA A 212 5.42 -16.13 14.16
CA ALA A 212 6.21 -17.36 14.01
C ALA A 212 5.33 -18.59 13.76
N LYS A 213 4.24 -18.75 14.52
CA LYS A 213 3.29 -19.86 14.37
C LYS A 213 2.67 -19.93 12.98
N ASN A 214 2.36 -18.78 12.38
CA ASN A 214 1.70 -18.70 11.08
C ASN A 214 2.70 -18.61 9.90
N GLY A 215 4.01 -18.80 10.16
CA GLY A 215 5.03 -18.81 9.10
C GLY A 215 5.35 -17.46 8.48
N VAL A 216 4.89 -16.36 9.11
CA VAL A 216 5.28 -14.98 8.75
C VAL A 216 6.75 -14.75 9.08
N LEU A 217 7.22 -15.31 10.20
CA LEU A 217 8.65 -15.42 10.53
C LEU A 217 9.12 -16.87 10.35
N ARG A 218 10.30 -17.04 9.76
CA ARG A 218 10.85 -18.35 9.37
C ARG A 218 12.28 -18.52 9.87
N VAL A 219 12.70 -19.76 9.98
CA VAL A 219 14.11 -20.11 10.21
C VAL A 219 14.95 -19.61 9.04
N GLY A 220 16.08 -18.97 9.33
CA GLY A 220 16.98 -18.37 8.34
C GLY A 220 16.72 -16.89 8.01
N ASP A 221 15.59 -16.34 8.49
CA ASP A 221 15.32 -14.90 8.39
C ASP A 221 16.29 -14.11 9.29
N ILE A 222 16.72 -12.94 8.82
CA ILE A 222 17.50 -11.97 9.60
C ILE A 222 16.57 -10.87 10.11
N ILE A 223 16.61 -10.64 11.41
CA ILE A 223 16.00 -9.49 12.07
C ILE A 223 17.09 -8.43 12.24
N ALA A 224 17.03 -7.40 11.41
CA ALA A 224 17.90 -6.23 11.48
C ALA A 224 17.30 -5.18 12.43
N TYR A 225 18.04 -4.84 13.47
CA TYR A 225 17.72 -3.79 14.43
C TYR A 225 18.46 -2.50 14.08
N LYS A 226 17.75 -1.38 14.09
CA LYS A 226 18.34 -0.04 13.98
C LYS A 226 17.56 0.94 14.84
N ARG A 227 18.25 1.63 15.74
CA ARG A 227 17.63 2.67 16.58
C ARG A 227 18.58 3.83 16.82
N ASN A 228 18.02 5.04 16.70
CA ASN A 228 18.71 6.28 17.04
C ASN A 228 18.34 6.69 18.49
N PHE A 229 19.37 6.86 19.32
CA PHE A 229 19.29 7.39 20.67
C PHE A 229 19.75 8.85 20.65
N THR A 230 18.83 9.76 20.30
CA THR A 230 19.13 11.20 20.15
C THR A 230 19.72 11.84 21.41
N ALA A 231 19.31 11.38 22.59
CA ALA A 231 19.86 11.86 23.87
C ALA A 231 21.33 11.45 24.11
N LEU A 232 21.84 10.48 23.35
CA LEU A 232 23.22 9.97 23.42
C LEU A 232 24.02 10.27 22.15
N ASP A 233 23.39 10.88 21.14
CA ASP A 233 23.91 11.02 19.78
C ASP A 233 24.49 9.70 19.23
N LEU A 234 23.76 8.60 19.45
CA LEU A 234 24.22 7.25 19.16
C LEU A 234 23.20 6.50 18.31
N VAL A 235 23.68 5.88 17.24
CA VAL A 235 22.90 4.90 16.46
C VAL A 235 23.43 3.51 16.76
N VAL A 236 22.53 2.62 17.20
CA VAL A 236 22.84 1.19 17.39
C VAL A 236 22.22 0.40 16.27
N GLU A 237 23.04 -0.42 15.61
CA GLU A 237 22.66 -1.32 14.53
C GLU A 237 23.15 -2.74 14.85
N LYS A 238 22.25 -3.71 14.72
CA LYS A 238 22.52 -5.11 15.07
C LYS A 238 21.71 -6.06 14.20
N ASP A 239 22.30 -7.16 13.79
CA ASP A 239 21.62 -8.24 13.10
C ASP A 239 21.49 -9.47 13.99
N ALA A 240 20.33 -10.11 13.93
CA ALA A 240 20.08 -11.40 14.56
C ALA A 240 19.43 -12.36 13.56
N ILE A 241 19.95 -13.59 13.44
CA ILE A 241 19.35 -14.62 12.58
C ILE A 241 18.48 -15.56 13.39
N ILE A 242 17.31 -15.92 12.87
CA ILE A 242 16.45 -16.94 13.47
C ILE A 242 17.04 -18.33 13.17
N GLN A 243 17.64 -18.96 14.17
CA GLN A 243 18.24 -20.29 14.05
C GLN A 243 17.19 -21.39 14.17
N SER A 244 16.26 -21.26 15.11
CA SER A 244 15.19 -22.24 15.28
C SER A 244 13.94 -21.61 15.88
N ILE A 245 12.80 -22.24 15.62
CA ILE A 245 11.50 -21.88 16.18
C ILE A 245 11.01 -23.09 16.98
N HIS A 246 10.78 -22.91 18.28
CA HIS A 246 10.38 -24.03 19.13
C HIS A 246 9.01 -24.57 18.70
N PRO A 247 8.83 -25.89 18.47
CA PRO A 247 7.65 -26.44 17.80
C PRO A 247 6.33 -26.25 18.57
N LYS A 248 6.38 -26.26 19.90
CA LYS A 248 5.17 -26.11 20.76
C LYS A 248 4.87 -24.68 21.19
N THR A 249 5.89 -23.93 21.61
CA THR A 249 5.73 -22.57 22.15
C THR A 249 5.90 -21.49 21.09
N HIS A 250 6.45 -21.82 19.92
CA HIS A 250 6.84 -20.89 18.85
C HIS A 250 7.74 -19.73 19.33
N ASN A 251 8.50 -19.96 20.40
CA ASN A 251 9.57 -19.06 20.81
C ASN A 251 10.69 -19.11 19.77
N LEU A 252 11.31 -17.95 19.50
CA LEU A 252 12.39 -17.86 18.53
C LEU A 252 13.72 -18.00 19.26
N THR A 253 14.59 -18.86 18.77
CA THR A 253 16.00 -18.89 19.16
C THR A 253 16.79 -18.15 18.09
N VAL A 254 17.43 -17.05 18.50
CA VAL A 254 18.17 -16.17 17.61
C VAL A 254 19.66 -16.18 17.94
N LEU A 255 20.48 -15.98 16.92
CA LEU A 255 21.92 -15.82 17.02
C LEU A 255 22.34 -14.41 16.60
N PHE A 256 23.26 -13.79 17.34
CA PHE A 256 23.83 -12.48 17.02
C PHE A 256 25.28 -12.37 17.50
N GLU A 257 26.05 -11.50 16.85
CA GLU A 257 27.47 -11.30 17.18
C GLU A 257 27.64 -10.40 18.41
N PRO A 258 28.69 -10.62 19.23
CA PRO A 258 28.93 -9.84 20.43
C PRO A 258 29.52 -8.45 20.18
N GLY A 259 29.40 -7.58 21.19
CA GLY A 259 30.00 -6.25 21.18
C GLY A 259 29.27 -5.29 20.25
N THR A 260 29.99 -4.41 19.56
CA THR A 260 29.40 -3.39 18.66
C THR A 260 29.29 -3.84 17.21
N THR A 261 29.64 -5.09 16.90
CA THR A 261 29.54 -5.65 15.56
C THR A 261 28.08 -5.73 15.14
N HIS A 262 27.77 -5.13 14.00
CA HIS A 262 26.40 -5.03 13.49
C HIS A 262 26.01 -6.18 12.56
N HIS A 263 26.94 -6.65 11.72
CA HIS A 263 26.72 -7.74 10.78
C HIS A 263 27.00 -9.11 11.41
N LEU A 264 26.29 -10.13 10.93
CA LEU A 264 26.55 -11.53 11.26
C LEU A 264 27.77 -12.05 10.48
N SER A 265 28.46 -13.03 11.06
CA SER A 265 29.57 -13.73 10.38
C SER A 265 29.08 -14.46 9.13
N ALA A 266 29.90 -14.50 8.08
CA ALA A 266 29.56 -15.16 6.81
C ALA A 266 29.15 -16.63 6.98
N ASP A 267 29.71 -17.31 7.98
CA ASP A 267 29.42 -18.72 8.31
C ASP A 267 27.95 -18.93 8.72
N LEU A 268 27.39 -17.98 9.48
CA LEU A 268 25.97 -18.00 9.92
C LEU A 268 25.00 -17.60 8.80
N LEU A 269 25.52 -16.93 7.78
CA LEU A 269 24.73 -16.43 6.66
C LEU A 269 24.61 -17.44 5.53
N SER A 270 25.29 -18.59 5.62
CA SER A 270 25.19 -19.68 4.65
C SER A 270 23.83 -20.39 4.73
N PRO A 271 23.28 -20.90 3.60
CA PRO A 271 22.01 -21.65 3.58
C PRO A 271 22.04 -22.93 4.44
N GLN A 272 23.24 -23.45 4.70
CA GLN A 272 23.48 -24.59 5.57
C GLN A 272 24.37 -24.13 6.73
N PRO A 273 23.79 -23.55 7.79
CA PRO A 273 24.58 -22.98 8.89
C PRO A 273 25.42 -24.06 9.54
N LEU A 274 26.74 -23.85 9.58
CA LEU A 274 27.63 -24.62 10.45
C LEU A 274 27.27 -24.32 11.92
N GLU A 275 27.53 -25.29 12.81
CA GLU A 275 27.40 -25.10 14.27
C GLU A 275 28.02 -23.75 14.69
N PRO A 276 27.35 -22.99 15.58
CA PRO A 276 27.78 -21.64 15.93
C PRO A 276 29.20 -21.67 16.50
N SER A 277 30.17 -21.15 15.74
CA SER A 277 31.52 -20.97 16.25
C SER A 277 31.54 -19.81 17.24
N ALA A 278 32.23 -19.96 18.37
CA ALA A 278 32.45 -18.85 19.29
C ALA A 278 33.08 -17.67 18.51
N PRO A 279 32.56 -16.43 18.66
CA PRO A 279 31.91 -15.91 19.87
C PRO A 279 30.40 -15.59 19.74
N THR A 280 29.68 -16.18 18.79
CA THR A 280 28.24 -15.92 18.57
C THR A 280 27.40 -16.14 19.83
N GLN A 281 26.51 -15.21 20.16
CA GLN A 281 25.58 -15.33 21.28
C GLN A 281 24.23 -15.88 20.83
N MET A 282 23.60 -16.66 21.70
CA MET A 282 22.29 -17.27 21.48
C MET A 282 21.31 -16.78 22.53
N ALA A 283 20.11 -16.36 22.10
CA ALA A 283 19.03 -15.97 23.00
C ALA A 283 17.69 -16.54 22.54
N THR A 284 16.88 -16.97 23.52
CA THR A 284 15.48 -17.36 23.28
C THR A 284 14.56 -16.19 23.59
N ILE A 285 13.84 -15.71 22.58
CA ILE A 285 12.99 -14.53 22.65
C ILE A 285 11.51 -14.89 22.46
N ILE A 286 10.65 -14.15 23.16
CA ILE A 286 9.19 -14.29 23.13
C ILE A 286 8.54 -12.98 22.65
N SER A 287 9.24 -11.84 22.77
CA SER A 287 8.76 -10.53 22.34
C SER A 287 9.86 -9.68 21.68
N PRO A 288 9.51 -8.69 20.84
CA PRO A 288 10.50 -7.81 20.23
C PRO A 288 11.22 -6.94 21.27
N SER A 289 10.55 -6.55 22.35
CA SER A 289 11.20 -5.81 23.45
C SER A 289 12.26 -6.65 24.16
N GLN A 290 12.05 -7.97 24.29
CA GLN A 290 13.05 -8.88 24.84
C GLN A 290 14.27 -8.99 23.90
N LEU A 291 14.03 -9.08 22.58
CA LEU A 291 15.12 -9.06 21.60
C LEU A 291 15.90 -7.75 21.63
N GLU A 292 15.21 -6.60 21.63
CA GLU A 292 15.85 -5.29 21.72
C GLU A 292 16.72 -5.18 22.98
N THR A 293 16.20 -5.62 24.12
CA THR A 293 16.95 -5.61 25.38
C THR A 293 18.21 -6.47 25.28
N ALA A 294 18.11 -7.68 24.72
CA ALA A 294 19.24 -8.58 24.54
C ALA A 294 20.30 -7.98 23.59
N LEU A 295 19.88 -7.35 22.49
CA LEU A 295 20.79 -6.70 21.53
C LEU A 295 21.51 -5.49 22.15
N LEU A 296 20.80 -4.68 22.95
CA LEU A 296 21.38 -3.51 23.62
C LEU A 296 22.26 -3.90 24.82
N ASP A 297 21.91 -4.96 25.56
CA ASP A 297 22.77 -5.53 26.61
C ASP A 297 24.07 -6.06 26.01
N ASN A 298 23.99 -6.69 24.84
CA ASN A 298 25.14 -7.20 24.11
C ASN A 298 26.04 -6.07 23.55
N ASP A 299 25.45 -5.00 23.02
CA ASP A 299 26.18 -3.85 22.50
C ASP A 299 26.88 -3.04 23.61
N GLY A 300 26.25 -2.93 24.78
CA GLY A 300 26.84 -2.36 25.99
C GLY A 300 26.96 -0.83 26.00
N ARG A 301 26.77 -0.12 24.88
CA ARG A 301 26.85 1.35 24.82
C ARG A 301 25.62 2.07 25.38
N VAL A 302 24.49 1.36 25.54
CA VAL A 302 23.23 1.92 26.05
C VAL A 302 22.82 1.27 27.36
N GLU A 303 22.99 2.00 28.45
CA GLU A 303 22.54 1.60 29.79
C GLU A 303 21.03 1.37 29.83
N LYS A 304 20.58 0.38 30.60
CA LYS A 304 19.17 0.00 30.72
C LYS A 304 18.26 1.17 31.13
N ALA A 305 18.74 2.08 31.99
CA ALA A 305 17.98 3.25 32.43
C ALA A 305 17.78 4.32 31.35
N ARG A 306 18.63 4.33 30.31
CA ARG A 306 18.59 5.31 29.21
C ARG A 306 17.89 4.76 27.97
N ARG A 307 17.35 3.53 28.04
CA ARG A 307 16.59 2.91 26.95
C ARG A 307 15.20 3.54 26.88
N PRO A 308 14.78 4.08 25.73
CA PRO A 308 13.47 4.69 25.63
C PRO A 308 12.38 3.61 25.61
N ASN A 309 11.24 3.87 26.26
CA ASN A 309 10.03 3.03 26.27
C ASN A 309 9.29 3.04 24.91
N GLY A 310 10.03 2.85 23.83
CA GLY A 310 9.54 2.93 22.46
C GLY A 310 9.00 1.59 21.95
N ASN A 311 8.31 1.65 20.82
CA ASN A 311 7.76 0.48 20.17
C ASN A 311 8.84 -0.30 19.39
N ALA A 312 9.42 -1.33 20.01
CA ALA A 312 10.46 -2.18 19.43
C ALA A 312 10.07 -2.79 18.06
N TRP A 313 8.78 -2.98 17.79
CA TRP A 313 8.28 -3.48 16.51
C TRP A 313 8.65 -2.59 15.31
N LYS A 314 8.81 -1.28 15.52
CA LYS A 314 9.16 -0.32 14.47
C LYS A 314 10.66 -0.28 14.17
N CYS A 315 11.49 -0.73 15.10
CA CYS A 315 12.95 -0.68 15.00
C CYS A 315 13.56 -1.96 14.42
N MET A 316 12.73 -2.93 14.05
CA MET A 316 13.14 -4.26 13.60
C MET A 316 12.61 -4.54 12.20
N THR A 317 13.50 -4.89 11.29
CA THR A 317 13.21 -5.19 9.89
C THR A 317 13.58 -6.63 9.58
N VAL A 318 12.70 -7.35 8.90
CA VAL A 318 12.91 -8.76 8.53
C VAL A 318 13.49 -8.83 7.13
N TRP A 319 14.54 -9.62 6.96
CA TRP A 319 15.19 -9.91 5.70
C TRP A 319 15.14 -11.41 5.42
N ARG A 320 14.71 -11.80 4.22
CA ARG A 320 14.46 -13.19 3.84
C ARG A 320 15.16 -13.55 2.54
N TRP A 321 15.57 -14.81 2.39
CA TRP A 321 16.13 -15.34 1.15
C TRP A 321 15.19 -15.18 -0.03
N ARG A 322 15.73 -14.70 -1.17
CA ARG A 322 15.07 -14.88 -2.47
C ARG A 322 15.16 -16.35 -2.87
N GLY A 323 14.06 -16.88 -3.39
CA GLY A 323 13.96 -18.31 -3.76
C GLY A 323 14.89 -18.76 -4.89
N GLU A 324 15.60 -17.83 -5.55
CA GLU A 324 16.50 -18.10 -6.68
C GLU A 324 17.90 -17.55 -6.40
N PRO A 325 18.98 -18.32 -6.67
CA PRO A 325 20.36 -17.91 -6.45
C PRO A 325 20.83 -17.00 -7.59
N MET A 326 20.27 -15.80 -7.69
CA MET A 326 20.71 -14.81 -8.66
C MET A 326 21.09 -13.51 -7.96
N ASP A 327 22.38 -13.24 -8.07
CA ASP A 327 23.10 -12.01 -7.71
C ASP A 327 23.33 -11.76 -6.21
N LEU A 328 24.57 -11.93 -5.78
CA LEU A 328 25.06 -11.60 -4.43
C LEU A 328 25.29 -10.08 -4.25
N GLY A 329 24.93 -9.26 -5.25
CA GLY A 329 25.28 -7.85 -5.33
C GLY A 329 24.36 -6.85 -4.62
N GLU A 330 23.08 -7.17 -4.39
CA GLU A 330 22.12 -6.21 -3.81
C GLU A 330 21.30 -6.81 -2.66
N GLY A 331 21.56 -6.34 -1.43
CA GLY A 331 20.83 -6.72 -0.21
C GLY A 331 21.74 -7.25 0.90
N ARG A 332 21.18 -7.49 2.11
CA ARG A 332 21.90 -8.15 3.22
C ARG A 332 22.17 -9.62 2.87
N TRP A 333 23.15 -9.86 1.98
CA TRP A 333 23.64 -11.18 1.57
C TRP A 333 22.63 -11.99 0.76
N GLY A 334 22.10 -11.44 -0.35
CA GLY A 334 21.12 -12.11 -1.21
C GLY A 334 19.71 -12.24 -0.60
N ARG A 335 19.46 -11.56 0.52
CA ARG A 335 18.14 -11.46 1.16
C ARG A 335 17.46 -10.15 0.77
N GLU A 336 16.15 -10.22 0.55
CA GLU A 336 15.31 -9.05 0.32
C GLU A 336 14.67 -8.56 1.62
N ASN A 337 14.38 -7.26 1.65
CA ASN A 337 13.67 -6.63 2.76
C ASN A 337 12.18 -7.03 2.70
N HIS A 338 11.75 -7.82 3.67
CA HIS A 338 10.37 -8.29 3.77
C HIS A 338 9.46 -7.32 4.54
N GLY A 339 10.03 -6.27 5.15
CA GLY A 339 9.31 -5.24 5.89
C GLY A 339 9.64 -5.20 7.37
N THR A 340 9.12 -4.18 8.06
CA THR A 340 9.27 -4.07 9.52
C THR A 340 8.38 -5.06 10.24
N LEU A 341 8.77 -5.50 11.45
CA LEU A 341 7.89 -6.34 12.27
C LEU A 341 6.54 -5.64 12.53
N PHE A 342 6.54 -4.32 12.68
CA PHE A 342 5.31 -3.53 12.79
C PHE A 342 4.39 -3.69 11.57
N TYR A 343 4.95 -3.56 10.36
CA TYR A 343 4.20 -3.72 9.12
C TYR A 343 3.70 -5.15 8.94
N LEU A 344 4.57 -6.15 9.08
CA LEU A 344 4.21 -7.56 8.96
C LEU A 344 3.11 -7.97 9.94
N ARG A 345 3.14 -7.41 11.16
CA ARG A 345 2.09 -7.61 12.15
C ARG A 345 0.74 -7.05 11.70
N SER A 346 0.73 -5.83 11.16
CA SER A 346 -0.49 -5.18 10.69
C SER A 346 -1.05 -5.85 9.43
N THR A 347 -0.21 -6.22 8.47
CA THR A 347 -0.64 -6.95 7.28
C THR A 347 -1.29 -8.29 7.66
N TYR A 348 -0.64 -9.08 8.52
CA TYR A 348 -1.21 -10.34 9.01
C TYR A 348 -2.56 -10.17 9.74
N TYR A 349 -2.75 -9.05 10.45
CA TYR A 349 -4.02 -8.77 11.11
C TYR A 349 -5.15 -8.47 10.12
N HIS A 350 -4.85 -7.72 9.04
CA HIS A 350 -5.85 -7.33 8.04
C HIS A 350 -6.18 -8.43 7.01
N GLU A 351 -5.27 -9.38 6.79
CA GLU A 351 -5.50 -10.52 5.90
C GLU A 351 -6.34 -11.65 6.53
N ARG A 352 -6.75 -11.51 7.80
CA ARG A 352 -7.44 -12.53 8.58
C ARG A 352 -8.92 -12.25 8.77
#